data_AF-A0A241WJF0-F1
#
_entry.id   AF-A0A241WJF0-F1
#
_cell.length_a   1.000
_cell.length_b   1.000
_cell.length_c   1.000
_cell.angle_alpha   90.00
_cell.angle_beta   90.00
_cell.angle_gamma   90.00
#
_symmetry.space_group_name_H-M   'P 1'
#
loop_
_entity.id
_entity.type
_entity.pdbx_description
1 polymer ?
#
loop_
_entity_poly.entity_id
_entity_poly.type
_entity_poly.pdbx_seq_one_letter_code
_entity_poly.pdbx_strand_id
1 'polypeptide(L)'
;MNSFAALDRWFDQFLQHLEPSQRRELMRRLGQGLRIRSKDRISQQRDPNGNRFTPRKRDQIGSIKRKDAMFKKIGQQLKIEYSADKASVGFGGRSAQIAKVHQEGKTIRPSQNAKPTKYPIRELVGFSQDDEKWITKTTKDFLKYK
;
A
#
# COMPACT_ATOMS: atom_id res chain seq x y z
N MET A 1 2.44 -15.58 16.38
CA MET A 1 3.57 -15.62 15.43
C MET A 1 3.21 -14.70 14.26
N ASN A 2 4.00 -13.67 13.98
CA ASN A 2 3.72 -12.73 12.88
C ASN A 2 3.64 -13.48 11.55
N SER A 3 2.48 -13.45 10.87
CA SER A 3 2.24 -14.11 9.57
C SER A 3 3.34 -13.78 8.55
N PHE A 4 3.84 -12.55 8.59
CA PHE A 4 4.94 -12.07 7.76
C PHE A 4 6.23 -12.88 7.93
N ALA A 5 6.65 -13.23 9.14
CA ALA A 5 7.89 -13.98 9.34
C ALA A 5 7.82 -15.42 8.80
N ALA A 6 6.62 -16.01 8.74
CA ALA A 6 6.41 -17.30 8.10
C ALA A 6 6.42 -17.17 6.58
N LEU A 7 5.77 -16.14 6.04
CA LEU A 7 5.77 -15.83 4.61
C LEU A 7 7.19 -15.52 4.11
N ASP A 8 7.96 -14.71 4.83
CA ASP A 8 9.32 -14.32 4.46
C ASP A 8 10.24 -15.54 4.37
N ARG A 9 10.27 -16.39 5.41
CA ARG A 9 11.08 -17.62 5.40
C ARG A 9 10.69 -18.59 4.30
N TRP A 10 9.38 -18.77 4.09
CA TRP A 10 8.87 -19.58 2.99
C TRP A 10 9.41 -19.02 1.67
N PHE A 11 9.24 -17.72 1.45
CA PHE A 11 9.64 -17.04 0.23
C PHE A 11 11.15 -17.12 -0.04
N ASP A 12 11.99 -16.88 0.98
CA ASP A 12 13.46 -16.98 0.89
C ASP A 12 13.93 -18.37 0.45
N GLN A 13 13.31 -19.43 0.96
CA GLN A 13 13.62 -20.80 0.55
C GLN A 13 13.33 -21.02 -0.94
N PHE A 14 12.22 -20.48 -1.47
CA PHE A 14 11.91 -20.63 -2.90
C PHE A 14 12.82 -19.82 -3.81
N LEU A 15 13.25 -18.64 -3.37
CA LEU A 15 14.12 -17.80 -4.18
C LEU A 15 15.45 -18.50 -4.47
N GLN A 16 15.94 -19.38 -3.58
CA GLN A 16 17.18 -20.15 -3.81
C GLN A 16 17.16 -20.99 -5.09
N HIS A 17 15.98 -21.41 -5.55
CA HIS A 17 15.81 -22.22 -6.77
C HIS A 17 15.67 -21.39 -8.05
N LEU A 18 15.69 -20.06 -7.96
CA LEU A 18 15.51 -19.17 -9.10
C LEU A 18 16.82 -18.45 -9.43
N GLU A 19 17.09 -18.34 -10.73
CA GLU A 19 18.15 -17.47 -11.25
C GLU A 19 17.84 -15.99 -10.94
N PRO A 20 18.86 -15.11 -10.80
CA PRO A 20 18.65 -13.69 -10.48
C PRO A 20 17.67 -12.98 -11.42
N SER A 21 17.69 -13.33 -12.71
CA SER A 21 16.76 -12.78 -13.72
C SER A 21 15.32 -13.21 -13.47
N GLN A 22 15.10 -14.48 -13.08
CA GLN A 22 13.79 -15.03 -12.75
C GLN A 22 13.26 -14.43 -11.43
N ARG A 23 14.12 -14.26 -10.42
CA ARG A 23 13.76 -13.58 -9.17
C ARG A 23 13.32 -12.14 -9.44
N ARG A 24 14.10 -11.39 -10.22
CA ARG A 24 13.76 -10.01 -10.58
C ARG A 24 12.42 -9.92 -11.32
N GLU A 25 12.14 -10.87 -12.21
CA GLU A 25 10.87 -10.95 -12.92
C GLU A 25 9.69 -11.25 -11.96
N LEU A 26 9.87 -12.19 -11.03
CA LEU A 26 8.89 -12.47 -9.98
C LEU A 26 8.62 -11.22 -9.12
N MET A 27 9.66 -10.55 -8.63
CA MET A 27 9.54 -9.33 -7.82
C MET A 27 8.83 -8.20 -8.57
N ARG A 28 9.13 -8.03 -9.86
CA ARG A 28 8.44 -7.07 -10.73
C ARG A 28 6.96 -7.39 -10.81
N ARG A 29 6.59 -8.65 -11.06
CA ARG A 29 5.19 -9.10 -11.17
C ARG A 29 4.43 -8.90 -9.84
N LEU A 30 5.05 -9.28 -8.73
CA LEU A 30 4.48 -9.11 -7.39
C LEU A 30 4.27 -7.62 -7.08
N GLY A 31 5.28 -6.78 -7.28
CA GLY A 31 5.19 -5.34 -7.05
C GLY A 31 4.11 -4.66 -7.91
N GLN A 32 4.00 -5.04 -9.19
CA GLN A 32 2.95 -4.53 -10.09
C GLN A 32 1.55 -4.91 -9.61
N GLY A 33 1.32 -6.18 -9.28
CA GLY A 33 0.03 -6.64 -8.77
C GLY A 33 -0.34 -6.01 -7.44
N LEU A 34 0.59 -5.93 -6.50
CA LEU A 34 0.37 -5.29 -5.19
C LEU A 34 0.03 -3.80 -5.32
N ARG A 35 0.67 -3.08 -6.26
CA ARG A 35 0.30 -1.68 -6.54
C ARG A 35 -1.12 -1.55 -7.06
N ILE A 36 -1.54 -2.41 -7.97
CA ILE A 36 -2.91 -2.38 -8.52
C ILE A 36 -3.91 -2.64 -7.39
N ARG A 37 -3.70 -3.70 -6.62
CA ARG A 37 -4.56 -4.08 -5.49
C ARG A 37 -4.65 -2.98 -4.43
N SER A 38 -3.51 -2.37 -4.08
CA SER A 38 -3.44 -1.24 -3.15
C SER A 38 -4.17 -0.02 -3.70
N LYS A 39 -3.96 0.33 -4.98
CA LYS A 39 -4.65 1.44 -5.64
C LYS A 39 -6.18 1.23 -5.62
N ASP A 40 -6.65 0.04 -5.95
CA ASP A 40 -8.07 -0.28 -6.01
C ASP A 40 -8.71 -0.15 -4.62
N ARG A 41 -8.06 -0.70 -3.59
CA ARG A 41 -8.51 -0.59 -2.21
C ARG A 41 -8.57 0.85 -1.70
N ILE A 42 -7.53 1.65 -1.99
CA ILE A 42 -7.52 3.09 -1.68
C ILE A 42 -8.63 3.84 -2.41
N SER A 43 -8.90 3.50 -3.68
CA SER A 43 -9.96 4.13 -4.47
C SER A 43 -11.35 3.90 -3.85
N GLN A 44 -11.56 2.71 -3.27
CA GLN A 44 -12.76 2.34 -2.54
C GLN A 44 -12.84 2.91 -1.12
N GLN A 45 -11.84 3.72 -0.72
CA GLN A 45 -11.70 4.28 0.63
C GLN A 45 -11.64 3.20 1.72
N ARG A 46 -10.87 2.12 1.49
CA ARG A 46 -10.69 1.03 2.46
C ARG A 46 -9.23 0.86 2.86
N ASP A 47 -9.02 0.38 4.09
CA ASP A 47 -7.73 -0.05 4.62
C ASP A 47 -7.41 -1.51 4.22
N PRO A 48 -6.19 -2.04 4.46
CA PRO A 48 -5.84 -3.44 4.17
C PRO A 48 -6.74 -4.48 4.85
N ASN A 49 -7.33 -4.15 6.00
CA ASN A 49 -8.26 -5.03 6.71
C ASN A 49 -9.70 -4.96 6.16
N GLY A 50 -9.93 -4.12 5.14
CA GLY A 50 -11.23 -3.95 4.48
C GLY A 50 -12.14 -2.91 5.14
N ASN A 51 -11.72 -2.26 6.23
CA ASN A 51 -12.51 -1.24 6.91
C ASN A 51 -12.55 0.04 6.08
N ARG A 52 -13.68 0.75 6.11
CA ARG A 52 -13.79 2.06 5.46
C ARG A 52 -12.97 3.10 6.23
N PHE A 53 -12.29 3.97 5.50
CA PHE A 53 -11.62 5.12 6.10
C PHE A 53 -12.60 6.04 6.80
N THR A 54 -12.17 6.60 7.93
CA THR A 54 -12.92 7.68 8.60
C THR A 54 -13.16 8.82 7.60
N PRO A 55 -14.40 9.29 7.44
CA PRO A 55 -14.71 10.43 6.58
C PRO A 55 -13.94 11.70 6.96
N ARG A 56 -13.97 12.72 6.08
CA ARG A 56 -13.37 14.02 6.43
C ARG A 56 -14.23 14.68 7.50
N LYS A 57 -13.60 15.47 8.38
CA LYS A 57 -14.34 16.29 9.36
C LYS A 57 -15.25 17.33 8.69
N ARG A 58 -14.88 17.79 7.48
CA ARG A 58 -15.66 18.74 6.68
C ARG A 58 -15.57 18.39 5.21
N ASP A 59 -16.71 18.12 4.58
CA ASP A 59 -16.82 17.86 3.14
C ASP A 59 -17.27 19.07 2.32
N GLN A 60 -17.26 20.26 2.92
CA GLN A 60 -17.53 21.52 2.23
C GLN A 60 -16.46 22.57 2.53
N ILE A 61 -16.15 23.41 1.55
CA ILE A 61 -15.36 24.63 1.71
C ILE A 61 -16.28 25.79 1.34
N GLY A 62 -16.74 26.56 2.33
CA GLY A 62 -17.83 27.52 2.11
C GLY A 62 -19.11 26.80 1.66
N SER A 63 -19.68 27.23 0.53
CA SER A 63 -20.83 26.63 -0.16
C SER A 63 -20.47 25.47 -1.09
N ILE A 64 -19.18 25.23 -1.36
CA ILE A 64 -18.73 24.22 -2.32
C ILE A 64 -18.57 22.87 -1.61
N LYS A 65 -19.40 21.88 -1.99
CA LYS A 65 -19.23 20.48 -1.59
C LYS A 65 -18.05 19.85 -2.33
N ARG A 66 -17.18 19.15 -1.59
CA ARG A 66 -16.13 18.30 -2.15
C ARG A 66 -16.78 17.06 -2.74
N LYS A 67 -16.86 17.01 -4.07
CA LYS A 67 -17.49 15.90 -4.80
C LYS A 67 -16.65 14.60 -4.77
N ASP A 68 -15.33 14.72 -4.62
CA ASP A 68 -14.42 13.58 -4.64
C ASP A 68 -14.04 13.05 -3.25
N ALA A 69 -13.89 11.73 -3.17
CA ALA A 69 -13.35 11.02 -2.00
C ALA A 69 -11.89 11.44 -1.68
N MET A 70 -11.50 11.35 -0.40
CA MET A 70 -10.22 11.89 0.12
C MET A 70 -8.99 11.40 -0.63
N PHE A 71 -8.94 10.11 -0.91
CA PHE A 71 -7.75 9.46 -1.45
C PHE A 71 -7.92 8.95 -2.88
N LYS A 72 -8.94 9.44 -3.59
CA LYS A 72 -9.22 9.05 -4.98
C LYS A 72 -7.99 9.19 -5.89
N LYS A 73 -7.23 10.27 -5.73
CA LYS A 73 -6.03 10.56 -6.54
C LYS A 73 -4.73 10.03 -5.94
N ILE A 74 -4.59 9.95 -4.61
CA ILE A 74 -3.31 9.56 -4.00
C ILE A 74 -2.93 8.13 -4.38
N GLY A 75 -3.89 7.20 -4.50
CA GLY A 75 -3.61 5.82 -4.90
C GLY A 75 -2.94 5.70 -6.28
N GLN A 76 -3.12 6.68 -7.17
CA GLN A 76 -2.45 6.71 -8.49
C GLN A 76 -0.95 7.02 -8.36
N GLN A 77 -0.56 7.67 -7.27
CA GLN A 77 0.82 8.09 -6.97
C GLN A 77 1.64 7.00 -6.27
N LEU A 78 1.07 5.81 -6.07
CA LEU A 78 1.83 4.63 -5.62
C LEU A 78 2.96 4.34 -6.61
N LYS A 79 4.14 4.09 -6.06
CA LYS A 79 5.35 3.68 -6.76
C LYS A 79 5.69 2.25 -6.39
N ILE A 80 6.45 1.60 -7.27
CA ILE A 80 7.00 0.27 -7.06
C ILE A 80 8.50 0.38 -7.17
N GLU A 81 9.22 -0.25 -6.26
CA GLU A 81 10.64 -0.50 -6.38
C GLU A 81 10.88 -2.01 -6.24
N TYR A 82 11.70 -2.58 -7.11
CA TYR A 82 11.98 -4.01 -7.12
C TYR A 82 13.41 -4.32 -7.56
N SER A 83 13.92 -5.44 -7.09
CA SER A 83 15.23 -6.02 -7.41
C SER A 83 15.10 -7.55 -7.45
N ALA A 84 16.20 -8.31 -7.50
CA ALA A 84 16.13 -9.76 -7.37
C ALA A 84 15.68 -10.19 -5.97
N ASP A 85 15.98 -9.41 -4.93
CA ASP A 85 15.82 -9.83 -3.53
C ASP A 85 14.61 -9.19 -2.84
N LYS A 86 14.01 -8.16 -3.46
CA LYS A 86 12.88 -7.44 -2.86
C LYS A 86 11.94 -6.81 -3.87
N ALA A 87 10.69 -6.65 -3.46
CA ALA A 87 9.70 -5.77 -4.06
C ALA A 87 9.04 -4.93 -2.98
N SER A 88 8.80 -3.66 -3.25
CA SER A 88 8.11 -2.75 -2.35
C SER A 88 7.12 -1.88 -3.11
N VAL A 89 6.02 -1.54 -2.44
CA VAL A 89 4.99 -0.65 -2.96
C VAL A 89 4.75 0.43 -1.92
N GLY A 90 4.83 1.69 -2.33
CA GLY A 90 4.71 2.81 -1.41
C GLY A 90 4.57 4.14 -2.10
N PHE A 91 4.68 5.21 -1.32
CA PHE A 91 4.63 6.58 -1.82
C PHE A 91 6.00 7.22 -1.76
N GLY A 92 6.26 8.16 -2.66
CA GLY A 92 7.44 9.04 -2.62
C GLY A 92 7.07 10.51 -2.43
N GLY A 93 8.06 11.33 -2.05
CA GLY A 93 7.94 12.79 -1.98
C GLY A 93 6.77 13.28 -1.10
N ARG A 94 6.04 14.27 -1.60
CA ARG A 94 4.91 14.88 -0.87
C ARG A 94 3.81 13.87 -0.51
N SER A 95 3.52 12.93 -1.41
CA SER A 95 2.52 11.89 -1.19
C SER A 95 2.89 10.96 -0.04
N ALA A 96 4.19 10.66 0.11
CA ALA A 96 4.69 9.88 1.24
C ALA A 96 4.49 10.60 2.57
N GLN A 97 4.77 11.90 2.63
CA GLN A 97 4.55 12.69 3.83
C GLN A 97 3.08 12.70 4.24
N ILE A 98 2.17 12.92 3.29
CA ILE A 98 0.72 12.90 3.55
C ILE A 98 0.29 11.50 3.98
N ALA A 99 0.71 10.46 3.26
CA ALA A 99 0.38 9.09 3.60
C ALA A 99 0.87 8.72 4.99
N LYS A 100 2.10 9.11 5.37
CA LYS A 100 2.67 8.85 6.70
C LYS A 100 1.85 9.49 7.82
N VAL A 101 1.37 10.72 7.62
CA VAL A 101 0.48 11.39 8.59
C VAL A 101 -0.78 10.57 8.85
N HIS A 102 -1.35 10.01 7.78
CA HIS A 102 -2.56 9.21 7.87
C HIS A 102 -2.31 7.78 8.34
N GLN A 103 -1.23 7.15 7.92
CA GLN A 103 -0.83 5.80 8.32
C GLN A 103 -0.58 5.72 9.83
N GLU A 104 0.10 6.72 10.38
CA GLU A 104 0.50 6.74 11.81
C GLU A 104 -0.45 7.58 12.69
N GLY A 105 -1.47 8.21 12.11
CA GLY A 105 -2.42 9.05 12.86
C GLY A 105 -1.77 10.28 13.52
N LYS A 106 -0.84 10.94 12.82
CA LYS A 106 -0.02 12.03 13.39
C LYS A 106 -0.82 13.26 13.74
N THR A 107 -0.28 14.01 14.70
CA THR A 107 -0.66 15.41 14.93
C THR A 107 0.27 16.31 14.12
N ILE A 108 -0.28 17.07 13.19
CA ILE A 108 0.48 18.07 12.41
C ILE A 108 -0.23 19.40 12.39
N ARG A 109 0.51 20.46 12.02
CA ARG A 109 -0.04 21.79 11.71
C ARG A 109 -0.23 21.89 10.18
N PRO A 110 -1.48 21.85 9.65
CA PRO A 110 -1.70 21.74 8.20
C PRO A 110 -1.30 22.99 7.40
N SER A 111 -1.32 24.16 8.04
CA SER A 111 -0.86 25.44 7.51
C SER A 111 -0.30 26.28 8.66
N GLN A 112 0.48 27.32 8.34
CA GLN A 112 1.08 28.20 9.35
C GLN A 112 0.05 28.78 10.34
N ASN A 113 -1.18 29.05 9.89
CA ASN A 113 -2.22 29.66 10.72
C ASN A 113 -3.22 28.64 11.33
N ALA A 114 -3.11 27.35 11.00
CA ALA A 114 -4.02 26.33 11.52
C ALA A 114 -3.58 25.82 12.90
N LYS A 115 -4.53 25.44 13.75
CA LYS A 115 -4.22 24.73 15.01
C LYS A 115 -3.66 23.33 14.72
N PRO A 116 -2.71 22.83 15.53
CA PRO A 116 -2.30 21.43 15.47
C PRO A 116 -3.52 20.50 15.52
N THR A 117 -3.58 19.56 14.58
CA THR A 117 -4.74 18.67 14.40
C THR A 117 -4.27 17.23 14.36
N LYS A 118 -4.84 16.38 15.21
CA LYS A 118 -4.64 14.92 15.18
C LYS A 118 -5.45 14.31 14.05
N TYR A 119 -4.79 13.61 13.14
CA TYR A 119 -5.44 12.92 12.04
C TYR A 119 -5.83 11.50 12.47
N PRO A 120 -7.03 11.00 12.12
CA PRO A 120 -7.36 9.60 12.39
C PRO A 120 -6.58 8.70 11.44
N ILE A 121 -6.25 7.51 11.94
CA ILE A 121 -5.49 6.48 11.22
C ILE A 121 -6.29 6.05 10.00
N ARG A 122 -5.63 6.07 8.85
CA ARG A 122 -6.12 5.55 7.57
C ARG A 122 -4.94 4.87 6.91
N GLU A 123 -4.85 3.56 7.07
CA GLU A 123 -3.77 2.77 6.52
C GLU A 123 -3.92 2.70 5.00
N LEU A 124 -3.03 3.39 4.29
CA LEU A 124 -3.06 3.45 2.82
C LEU A 124 -2.20 2.34 2.22
N VAL A 125 -1.15 1.95 2.94
CA VAL A 125 -0.22 0.88 2.55
C VAL A 125 -0.19 -0.18 3.64
N GLY A 126 0.19 -1.39 3.25
CA GLY A 126 0.13 -2.59 4.08
C GLY A 126 -0.44 -3.76 3.29
N PHE A 127 -0.24 -4.96 3.82
CA PHE A 127 -0.75 -6.19 3.24
C PHE A 127 -2.06 -6.59 3.90
N SER A 128 -3.05 -6.94 3.08
CA SER A 128 -4.22 -7.67 3.56
C SER A 128 -3.92 -9.17 3.59
N GLN A 129 -4.76 -9.95 4.26
CA GLN A 129 -4.72 -11.41 4.15
C GLN A 129 -4.90 -11.90 2.70
N ASP A 130 -5.70 -11.18 1.91
CA ASP A 130 -5.86 -11.49 0.48
C ASP A 130 -4.60 -11.19 -0.32
N ASP A 131 -3.81 -10.18 0.08
CA ASP A 131 -2.52 -9.90 -0.53
C ASP A 131 -1.52 -11.01 -0.22
N GLU A 132 -1.45 -11.49 1.03
CA GLU A 132 -0.59 -12.62 1.41
C GLU A 132 -0.93 -13.90 0.61
N LYS A 133 -2.23 -14.23 0.50
CA LYS A 133 -2.71 -15.36 -0.31
C LYS A 133 -2.36 -15.18 -1.78
N TRP A 134 -2.54 -13.96 -2.31
CA TRP A 134 -2.24 -13.65 -3.70
C TRP A 134 -0.74 -13.75 -4.00
N ILE A 135 0.14 -13.27 -3.10
CA ILE A 135 1.59 -13.41 -3.20
C ILE A 135 1.97 -14.90 -3.25
N THR A 136 1.45 -15.67 -2.30
CA THR A 136 1.71 -17.12 -2.20
C THR A 136 1.30 -17.84 -3.48
N LYS A 137 0.08 -17.57 -3.96
CA LYS A 137 -0.44 -18.16 -5.21
C LYS A 137 0.39 -17.76 -6.42
N THR A 138 0.69 -16.47 -6.57
CA THR A 138 1.44 -15.96 -7.73
C THR A 138 2.85 -16.55 -7.80
N THR A 139 3.50 -16.72 -6.65
CA THR A 139 4.82 -17.33 -6.55
C THR A 139 4.79 -18.82 -6.91
N LYS A 140 3.82 -19.57 -6.37
CA LYS A 140 3.63 -20.99 -6.73
C LYS A 140 3.33 -21.16 -8.22
N ASP A 141 2.47 -20.32 -8.77
CA ASP A 141 2.13 -20.34 -10.18
C ASP A 141 3.35 -20.01 -11.05
N PHE A 142 4.19 -19.04 -10.64
CA PHE A 142 5.42 -18.70 -11.36
C PHE A 142 6.40 -19.87 -11.45
N LEU A 143 6.54 -20.65 -10.36
CA LEU A 143 7.42 -21.81 -10.30
C LEU A 143 6.96 -22.98 -11.17
N LYS A 144 5.63 -23.20 -11.31
CA LYS A 144 5.10 -24.31 -12.12
C LYS A 144 5.47 -24.23 -13.61
N TYR A 145 5.81 -23.04 -14.10
CA TYR A 145 6.13 -22.79 -15.51
C TYR A 145 7.62 -22.51 -15.73
N LYS A 146 8.48 -22.93 -14.79
CA LYS A 146 9.93 -22.86 -14.85
C LYS A 146 10.52 -24.24 -14.55
#